data_AF-A0A961NQK4-F1
#
_entry.id   AF-A0A961NQK4-F1
#
_cell.length_a   1.000
_cell.length_b   1.000
_cell.length_c   1.000
_cell.angle_alpha   90.00
_cell.angle_beta   90.00
_cell.angle_gamma   90.00
#
_symmetry.space_group_name_H-M   'P 1'
#
loop_
_entity.id
_entity.type
_entity.pdbx_description
1 polymer ?
#
loop_
_entity_poly.entity_id
_entity_poly.type
_entity_poly.pdbx_seq_one_letter_code
_entity_poly.pdbx_strand_id
1 'polypeptide(L)'
;MSPAERRSDTSRNRRAGLLWGLLSPELRRRVDADLNGAEIEQLNRALRSYLKAGRAERLLTERELLARLRTRQSTWPAFLSFALGVLFFGLIVLHFVQRPGLPLWIRAELFTPLFVAALAPLSLYLLAPYRSRELFRPTFDWEKTAAAGLASLGLLWILFEIRVDGGIAFLFRPDSLSWTILFLGGLIGPVAEEVVFRELLPSLFGGAPHYAGHFASALLFAAAHVPDSPTMFFLHVLAALILSGLRLNTDGLFWPTVVHATANGGVLLLGI
;
A
#
# COMPACT_ATOMS: atom_id res chain seq x y z
N MET A 1 13.26 11.14 41.74
CA MET A 1 12.32 11.57 40.69
C MET A 1 11.68 12.90 41.02
N SER A 2 11.85 13.86 40.11
CA SER A 2 11.17 15.15 40.15
C SER A 2 9.65 14.98 39.99
N PRO A 3 8.83 15.95 40.44
CA PRO A 3 7.38 15.93 40.21
C PRO A 3 7.00 15.86 38.71
N ALA A 4 7.84 16.42 37.84
CA ALA A 4 7.63 16.38 36.39
C ALA A 4 7.85 14.96 35.81
N GLU A 5 8.89 14.26 36.26
CA GLU A 5 9.18 12.88 35.85
C GLU A 5 8.05 11.92 36.30
N ARG A 6 7.53 12.09 37.52
CA ARG A 6 6.41 11.26 38.02
C ARG A 6 5.13 11.47 37.21
N ARG A 7 4.86 12.71 36.79
CA ARG A 7 3.71 13.03 35.93
C ARG A 7 3.86 12.45 34.52
N SER A 8 5.06 12.52 33.92
CA SER A 8 5.29 11.95 32.59
C SER A 8 5.17 10.43 32.57
N ASP A 9 5.64 9.76 33.62
CA ASP A 9 5.62 8.31 33.72
C ASP A 9 4.22 7.78 33.99
N THR A 10 3.45 8.48 34.84
CA THR A 10 2.02 8.18 35.06
C THR A 10 1.19 8.34 33.80
N SER A 11 1.41 9.41 33.02
CA SER A 11 0.75 9.60 31.71
C SER A 11 1.12 8.51 30.71
N ARG A 12 2.42 8.16 30.59
CA ARG A 12 2.88 7.07 29.72
C ARG A 12 2.24 5.74 30.08
N ASN A 13 2.25 5.37 31.37
CA ASN A 13 1.65 4.13 31.83
C ASN A 13 0.15 4.09 31.52
N ARG A 14 -0.61 5.14 31.88
CA ARG A 14 -2.05 5.19 31.59
C ARG A 14 -2.38 5.07 30.10
N ARG A 15 -1.57 5.66 29.21
CA ARG A 15 -1.72 5.50 27.75
C ARG A 15 -1.47 4.06 27.31
N ALA A 16 -0.42 3.41 27.81
CA ALA A 16 -0.15 2.00 27.52
C ALA A 16 -1.27 1.09 28.02
N GLY A 17 -1.79 1.36 29.22
CA GLY A 17 -2.95 0.66 29.78
C GLY A 17 -4.23 0.87 28.97
N LEU A 18 -4.51 2.10 28.53
CA LEU A 18 -5.64 2.40 27.65
C LEU A 18 -5.51 1.67 26.31
N LEU A 19 -4.35 1.75 25.66
CA LEU A 19 -4.09 1.05 24.39
C LEU A 19 -4.28 -0.46 24.56
N TRP A 20 -3.72 -1.03 25.63
CA TRP A 20 -3.93 -2.43 26.02
C TRP A 20 -5.41 -2.78 26.16
N GLY A 21 -6.18 -1.91 26.82
CA GLY A 21 -7.62 -2.03 27.00
C GLY A 21 -8.44 -2.03 25.72
N LEU A 22 -7.94 -1.35 24.67
CA LEU A 22 -8.62 -1.18 23.38
C LEU A 22 -8.33 -2.31 22.38
N LEU A 23 -7.33 -3.17 22.64
CA LEU A 23 -7.01 -4.29 21.74
C LEU A 23 -8.15 -5.31 21.72
N SER A 24 -8.46 -5.84 20.53
CA SER A 24 -9.34 -7.01 20.39
C SER A 24 -8.69 -8.23 21.06
N PRO A 25 -9.47 -9.25 21.46
CA PRO A 25 -8.92 -10.47 22.07
C PRO A 25 -7.85 -11.15 21.21
N GLU A 26 -7.98 -11.07 19.89
CA GLU A 26 -7.01 -11.63 18.95
C GLU A 26 -5.69 -10.85 18.93
N LEU A 27 -5.74 -9.52 18.80
CA LEU A 27 -4.55 -8.67 18.86
C LEU A 27 -3.88 -8.75 20.22
N ARG A 28 -4.68 -8.84 21.29
CA ARG A 28 -4.18 -8.99 22.64
C ARG A 28 -3.35 -10.26 22.81
N ARG A 29 -3.81 -11.40 22.26
CA ARG A 29 -3.05 -12.67 22.25
C ARG A 29 -1.73 -12.57 21.50
N ARG A 30 -1.68 -11.84 20.37
CA ARG A 30 -0.43 -11.61 19.63
C ARG A 30 0.56 -10.80 20.44
N VAL A 31 0.10 -9.72 21.09
CA VAL A 31 0.94 -8.89 21.95
C VAL A 31 1.37 -9.62 23.22
N ASP A 32 0.48 -10.41 23.84
CA ASP A 32 0.81 -11.25 25.01
C ASP A 32 1.93 -12.26 24.71
N ALA A 33 2.00 -12.78 23.48
CA ALA A 33 3.05 -13.73 23.08
C ALA A 33 4.47 -13.11 23.08
N ASP A 34 4.56 -11.79 22.92
CA ASP A 34 5.83 -11.05 22.88
C ASP A 34 6.20 -10.42 24.24
N LEU A 35 5.34 -10.55 25.25
CA LEU A 35 5.51 -9.94 26.58
C LEU A 35 5.69 -11.02 27.65
N ASN A 36 6.49 -10.71 28.67
CA ASN A 36 6.57 -11.55 29.86
C ASN A 36 5.42 -11.25 30.85
N GLY A 37 5.20 -12.16 31.81
CA GLY A 37 4.12 -12.02 32.79
C GLY A 37 4.17 -10.72 33.61
N ALA A 38 5.35 -10.20 33.91
CA ALA A 38 5.51 -8.94 34.65
C ALA A 38 5.10 -7.72 33.82
N GLU A 39 5.39 -7.73 32.51
CA GLU A 39 4.97 -6.69 31.56
C GLU A 39 3.45 -6.69 31.37
N ILE A 40 2.84 -7.87 31.24
CA ILE A 40 1.37 -8.03 31.16
C ILE A 40 0.71 -7.51 32.43
N GLU A 41 1.23 -7.86 33.61
CA GLU A 41 0.74 -7.32 34.87
C GLU A 41 0.88 -5.80 34.94
N GLN A 42 1.99 -5.24 34.44
CA GLN A 42 2.20 -3.79 34.39
C GLN A 42 1.16 -3.11 33.49
N LEU A 43 0.84 -3.66 32.32
CA LEU A 43 -0.22 -3.17 31.44
C LEU A 43 -1.59 -3.25 32.11
N ASN A 44 -1.91 -4.35 32.79
CA ASN A 44 -3.15 -4.50 33.53
C ASN A 44 -3.25 -3.53 34.73
N ARG A 45 -2.15 -3.29 35.47
CA ARG A 45 -2.07 -2.26 36.51
C ARG A 45 -2.28 -0.87 35.91
N ALA A 46 -1.69 -0.59 34.77
CA ALA A 46 -1.83 0.68 34.09
C ALA A 46 -3.25 0.93 33.56
N LEU A 47 -3.92 -0.10 33.02
CA LEU A 47 -5.33 -0.04 32.62
C LEU A 47 -6.23 0.23 33.83
N ARG A 48 -6.01 -0.46 34.95
CA ARG A 48 -6.73 -0.19 36.20
C ARG A 48 -6.50 1.24 36.71
N SER A 49 -5.27 1.75 36.60
CA SER A 49 -4.95 3.13 36.95
C SER A 49 -5.71 4.14 36.07
N TYR A 50 -5.80 3.86 34.77
CA TYR A 50 -6.60 4.66 33.83
C TYR A 50 -8.08 4.64 34.17
N LEU A 51 -8.67 3.47 34.42
CA LEU A 51 -10.09 3.32 34.74
C LEU A 51 -10.48 4.02 36.06
N LYS A 52 -9.56 4.08 37.02
CA LYS A 52 -9.74 4.79 38.30
C LYS A 52 -9.52 6.31 38.20
N ALA A 53 -9.00 6.82 37.08
CA ALA A 53 -8.71 8.24 36.91
C ALA A 53 -10.00 9.07 36.75
N GLY A 54 -9.96 10.32 37.22
CA GLY A 54 -11.06 11.26 37.06
C GLY A 54 -11.41 11.53 35.59
N ARG A 55 -12.63 11.99 35.30
CA ARG A 55 -13.11 12.24 33.92
C ARG A 55 -12.17 13.15 33.12
N ALA A 56 -11.70 14.24 33.74
CA ALA A 56 -10.77 15.18 33.10
C ALA A 56 -9.43 14.52 32.74
N GLU A 57 -8.88 13.68 33.63
CA GLU A 57 -7.63 12.97 33.39
C GLU A 57 -7.75 11.90 32.31
N ARG A 58 -8.90 11.19 32.27
CA ARG A 58 -9.19 10.21 31.21
C ARG A 58 -9.28 10.88 29.85
N LEU A 59 -10.05 11.97 29.73
CA LEU A 59 -10.15 12.75 28.48
C LEU A 59 -8.79 13.29 28.03
N LEU A 60 -7.94 13.74 28.96
CA LEU A 60 -6.59 14.18 28.63
C LEU A 60 -5.72 13.01 28.14
N THR A 61 -5.78 11.85 28.80
CA THR A 61 -5.06 10.63 28.39
C THR A 61 -5.50 10.15 27.01
N GLU A 62 -6.82 10.13 26.74
CA GLU A 62 -7.41 9.80 25.45
C GLU A 62 -6.95 10.77 24.37
N ARG A 63 -7.01 12.09 24.62
CA ARG A 63 -6.54 13.12 23.68
C ARG A 63 -5.05 13.00 23.39
N GLU A 64 -4.22 12.75 24.40
CA GLU A 64 -2.79 12.56 24.22
C GLU A 64 -2.48 11.27 23.44
N LEU A 65 -3.19 10.18 23.73
CA LEU A 65 -3.07 8.93 22.98
C LEU A 65 -3.48 9.16 21.52
N LEU A 66 -4.65 9.77 21.29
CA LEU A 66 -5.12 10.12 19.96
C LEU A 66 -4.17 11.06 19.23
N ALA A 67 -3.57 12.04 19.90
CA ALA A 67 -2.58 12.94 19.30
C ALA A 67 -1.27 12.21 18.93
N ARG A 68 -0.89 11.17 19.69
CA ARG A 68 0.26 10.32 19.36
C ARG A 68 -0.05 9.32 18.26
N LEU A 69 -1.26 8.78 18.22
CA LEU A 69 -1.73 7.88 17.17
C LEU A 69 -1.96 8.65 15.85
N ARG A 70 -2.54 9.85 15.96
CA ARG A 70 -2.56 10.89 14.91
C ARG A 70 -1.23 11.64 14.90
N THR A 71 -0.12 10.91 14.72
CA THR A 71 1.11 11.59 14.29
C THR A 71 0.77 12.46 13.08
N ARG A 72 1.31 13.68 13.04
CA ARG A 72 1.10 14.59 11.91
C ARG A 72 1.50 13.83 10.65
N GLN A 73 0.55 13.59 9.76
CA GLN A 73 0.86 12.97 8.47
C GLN A 73 1.95 13.81 7.82
N SER A 74 3.02 13.15 7.39
CA SER A 74 4.14 13.84 6.75
C SER A 74 3.64 14.58 5.51
N THR A 75 4.22 15.75 5.21
CA THR A 75 3.89 16.51 4.00
C THR A 75 4.62 16.01 2.75
N TRP A 76 5.64 15.14 2.91
CA TRP A 76 6.42 14.64 1.78
C TRP A 76 5.58 13.93 0.69
N PRO A 77 4.53 13.12 1.00
CA PRO A 77 3.74 12.49 -0.05
C PRO A 77 2.98 13.50 -0.91
N ALA A 78 2.44 14.57 -0.30
CA ALA A 78 1.83 15.68 -1.05
C ALA A 78 2.84 16.37 -1.96
N PHE A 79 4.03 16.69 -1.43
CA PHE A 79 5.09 17.33 -2.22
C PHE A 79 5.54 16.45 -3.39
N LEU A 80 5.74 15.15 -3.16
CA LEU A 80 6.14 14.21 -4.21
C LEU A 80 5.04 14.07 -5.27
N SER A 81 3.77 13.99 -4.87
CA SER A 81 2.64 13.93 -5.80
C SER A 81 2.50 15.20 -6.62
N PHE A 82 2.73 16.37 -6.00
CA PHE A 82 2.77 17.64 -6.72
C PHE A 82 3.90 17.67 -7.76
N ALA A 83 5.12 17.27 -7.37
CA ALA A 83 6.26 17.21 -8.29
C ALA A 83 6.02 16.25 -9.46
N LEU A 84 5.47 15.06 -9.18
CA LEU A 84 5.09 14.09 -10.22
C LEU A 84 3.95 14.61 -11.09
N GLY A 85 3.00 15.37 -10.53
CA GLY A 85 1.93 16.03 -11.27
C GLY A 85 2.47 17.08 -12.25
N VAL A 86 3.40 17.94 -11.80
CA VAL A 86 4.09 18.90 -12.68
C VAL A 86 4.84 18.17 -13.80
N LEU A 87 5.56 17.10 -13.47
CA LEU A 87 6.25 16.26 -14.44
C LEU A 87 5.27 15.64 -15.45
N PHE A 88 4.15 15.09 -14.98
CA PHE A 88 3.09 14.51 -15.82
C PHE A 88 2.55 15.53 -16.83
N PHE A 89 2.17 16.72 -16.38
CA PHE A 89 1.68 17.77 -17.30
C PHE A 89 2.76 18.22 -18.28
N GLY A 90 4.02 18.36 -17.82
CA GLY A 90 5.15 18.70 -18.68
C GLY A 90 5.38 17.65 -19.78
N LEU A 91 5.37 16.36 -19.41
CA LEU A 91 5.55 15.25 -20.36
C LEU A 91 4.37 15.13 -21.34
N ILE A 92 3.14 15.38 -20.88
CA ILE A 92 1.97 15.47 -21.79
C ILE A 92 2.20 16.55 -22.83
N VAL A 93 2.47 17.79 -22.41
CA VAL A 93 2.65 18.91 -23.35
C VAL A 93 3.77 18.62 -24.33
N LEU A 94 4.93 18.14 -23.83
CA LEU A 94 6.06 17.76 -24.67
C LEU A 94 5.68 16.69 -25.70
N HIS A 95 4.97 15.64 -25.28
CA HIS A 95 4.55 14.56 -26.17
C HIS A 95 3.50 15.02 -27.19
N PHE A 96 2.59 15.94 -26.83
CA PHE A 96 1.65 16.57 -27.77
C PHE A 96 2.36 17.39 -28.85
N VAL A 97 3.39 18.14 -28.47
CA VAL A 97 4.20 18.93 -29.43
C VAL A 97 5.01 18.01 -30.35
N GLN A 98 5.66 16.97 -29.82
CA GLN A 98 6.51 16.08 -30.61
C GLN A 98 5.73 15.13 -31.52
N ARG A 99 4.51 14.75 -31.12
CA ARG A 99 3.71 13.73 -31.82
C ARG A 99 2.28 14.19 -32.05
N PRO A 100 2.01 15.32 -32.74
CA PRO A 100 0.66 15.89 -32.83
C PRO A 100 -0.38 14.94 -33.45
N GLY A 101 0.04 14.08 -34.38
CA GLY A 101 -0.85 13.14 -35.08
C GLY A 101 -1.25 11.88 -34.33
N LEU A 102 -0.74 11.64 -33.09
CA LEU A 102 -1.13 10.44 -32.34
C LEU A 102 -2.57 10.52 -31.82
N PRO A 103 -3.40 9.48 -32.04
CA PRO A 103 -4.75 9.38 -31.51
C PRO A 103 -4.84 9.57 -30.00
N LEU A 104 -5.95 10.14 -29.52
CA LEU A 104 -6.16 10.41 -28.09
C LEU A 104 -6.18 9.15 -27.23
N TRP A 105 -6.71 8.03 -27.73
CA TRP A 105 -6.79 6.78 -26.97
C TRP A 105 -5.38 6.19 -26.70
N ILE A 106 -4.46 6.22 -27.67
CA ILE A 106 -3.05 5.84 -27.45
C ILE A 106 -2.41 6.70 -26.37
N ARG A 107 -2.70 8.01 -26.37
CA ARG A 107 -2.20 8.91 -25.33
C ARG A 107 -2.80 8.59 -23.97
N ALA A 108 -4.09 8.26 -23.92
CA ALA A 108 -4.74 7.88 -22.67
C ALA A 108 -4.07 6.63 -22.09
N GLU A 109 -3.79 5.61 -22.90
CA GLU A 109 -3.06 4.42 -22.45
C GLU A 109 -1.64 4.73 -22.01
N LEU A 110 -0.91 5.56 -22.78
CA LEU A 110 0.46 5.94 -22.44
C LEU A 110 0.54 6.70 -21.11
N PHE A 111 -0.41 7.62 -20.87
CA PHE A 111 -0.35 8.53 -19.73
C PHE A 111 -1.15 8.08 -18.51
N THR A 112 -2.07 7.11 -18.63
CA THR A 112 -2.83 6.59 -17.48
C THR A 112 -1.91 6.03 -16.38
N PRO A 113 -0.91 5.19 -16.67
CA PRO A 113 0.04 4.71 -15.65
C PRO A 113 0.79 5.86 -14.96
N LEU A 114 1.19 6.89 -15.73
CA LEU A 114 1.90 8.04 -15.17
C LEU A 114 0.97 8.92 -14.32
N PHE A 115 -0.29 9.04 -14.69
CA PHE A 115 -1.30 9.72 -13.86
C PHE A 115 -1.49 8.99 -12.53
N VAL A 116 -1.63 7.66 -12.55
CA VAL A 116 -1.71 6.85 -11.34
C VAL A 116 -0.44 7.01 -10.50
N ALA A 117 0.74 6.99 -11.12
CA ALA A 117 2.01 7.26 -10.45
C ALA A 117 2.05 8.63 -9.76
N ALA A 118 1.52 9.67 -10.39
CA ALA A 118 1.45 11.00 -9.79
C ALA A 118 0.54 11.07 -8.56
N LEU A 119 -0.51 10.24 -8.52
CA LEU A 119 -1.41 10.12 -7.37
C LEU A 119 -0.91 9.12 -6.32
N ALA A 120 0.03 8.25 -6.67
CA ALA A 120 0.44 7.13 -5.84
C ALA A 120 0.92 7.54 -4.44
N PRO A 121 1.72 8.59 -4.24
CA PRO A 121 2.10 8.99 -2.89
C PRO A 121 0.92 9.51 -2.05
N LEU A 122 -0.10 10.13 -2.67
CA LEU A 122 -1.32 10.57 -1.95
C LEU A 122 -2.11 9.39 -1.36
N SER A 123 -2.00 8.20 -1.95
CA SER A 123 -2.65 6.99 -1.40
C SER A 123 -2.21 6.70 0.04
N LEU A 124 -1.01 7.13 0.45
CA LEU A 124 -0.52 6.98 1.82
C LEU A 124 -1.32 7.79 2.84
N TYR A 125 -2.02 8.85 2.41
CA TYR A 125 -2.91 9.61 3.29
C TYR A 125 -4.23 8.89 3.58
N LEU A 126 -4.59 7.89 2.77
CA LEU A 126 -5.74 7.03 3.02
C LEU A 126 -5.46 6.03 4.16
N LEU A 127 -4.20 5.88 4.55
CA LEU A 127 -3.76 5.02 5.64
C LEU A 127 -3.48 5.85 6.92
N ALA A 128 -3.76 5.24 8.07
CA ALA A 128 -3.26 5.77 9.33
C ALA A 128 -1.72 5.77 9.32
N PRO A 129 -1.03 6.81 9.84
CA PRO A 129 0.43 6.95 9.72
C PRO A 129 1.22 5.75 10.26
N TYR A 130 0.79 5.16 11.38
CA TYR A 130 1.43 3.98 11.95
C TYR A 130 1.26 2.76 11.04
N ARG A 131 0.08 2.61 10.43
CA ARG A 131 -0.25 1.50 9.54
C ARG A 131 0.50 1.59 8.22
N SER A 132 0.68 2.79 7.66
CA SER A 132 1.55 2.99 6.50
C SER A 132 2.99 2.53 6.78
N ARG A 133 3.56 2.92 7.93
CA ARG A 133 4.93 2.48 8.30
C ARG A 133 5.04 0.98 8.50
N GLU A 134 4.04 0.37 9.09
CA GLU A 134 3.97 -1.07 9.32
C GLU A 134 3.88 -1.84 8.01
N LEU A 135 2.93 -1.48 7.15
CA LEU A 135 2.70 -2.17 5.87
C LEU A 135 3.89 -2.06 4.91
N PHE A 136 4.59 -0.93 4.91
CA PHE A 136 5.77 -0.73 4.04
C PHE A 136 7.10 -1.05 4.72
N ARG A 137 7.08 -1.65 5.92
CA ARG A 137 8.32 -2.11 6.56
C ARG A 137 8.88 -3.30 5.78
N PRO A 138 10.11 -3.22 5.26
CA PRO A 138 10.71 -4.37 4.62
C PRO A 138 10.98 -5.47 5.65
N THR A 139 10.58 -6.69 5.32
CA THR A 139 10.87 -7.88 6.12
C THR A 139 11.64 -8.87 5.25
N PHE A 140 12.88 -9.13 5.63
CA PHE A 140 13.79 -10.01 4.90
C PHE A 140 13.93 -11.31 5.68
N ASP A 141 13.01 -12.22 5.40
CA ASP A 141 13.09 -13.62 5.79
C ASP A 141 13.19 -14.46 4.52
N TRP A 142 13.86 -15.61 4.59
CA TRP A 142 14.09 -16.47 3.43
C TRP A 142 12.77 -16.92 2.80
N GLU A 143 11.78 -17.33 3.61
CA GLU A 143 10.49 -17.83 3.10
C GLU A 143 9.75 -16.73 2.35
N LYS A 144 9.66 -15.53 2.94
CA LYS A 144 9.02 -14.37 2.32
C LYS A 144 9.74 -13.92 1.05
N THR A 145 11.06 -13.95 1.05
CA THR A 145 11.88 -13.55 -0.10
C THR A 145 11.74 -14.56 -1.25
N ALA A 146 11.74 -15.86 -0.94
CA ALA A 146 11.50 -16.91 -1.94
C ALA A 146 10.09 -16.82 -2.52
N ALA A 147 9.07 -16.58 -1.68
CA ALA A 147 7.70 -16.35 -2.13
C ALA A 147 7.61 -15.12 -3.06
N ALA A 148 8.26 -14.01 -2.70
CA ALA A 148 8.35 -12.82 -3.55
C ALA A 148 9.04 -13.10 -4.90
N GLY A 149 10.11 -13.90 -4.90
CA GLY A 149 10.79 -14.34 -6.12
C GLY A 149 9.90 -15.15 -7.05
N LEU A 150 9.21 -16.17 -6.51
CA LEU A 150 8.28 -16.99 -7.29
C LEU A 150 7.09 -16.18 -7.81
N ALA A 151 6.53 -15.30 -6.98
CA ALA A 151 5.47 -14.39 -7.37
C ALA A 151 5.92 -13.42 -8.47
N SER A 152 7.17 -12.95 -8.43
CA SER A 152 7.73 -12.10 -9.49
C SER A 152 7.80 -12.83 -10.82
N LEU A 153 8.26 -14.08 -10.84
CA LEU A 153 8.31 -14.89 -12.07
C LEU A 153 6.90 -15.16 -12.62
N GLY A 154 5.97 -15.55 -11.75
CA GLY A 154 4.58 -15.80 -12.15
C GLY A 154 3.89 -14.54 -12.67
N LEU A 155 4.07 -13.41 -11.99
CA LEU A 155 3.50 -12.13 -12.40
C LEU A 155 4.13 -11.63 -13.71
N LEU A 156 5.45 -11.73 -13.86
CA LEU A 156 6.14 -11.36 -15.10
C LEU A 156 5.61 -12.17 -16.29
N TRP A 157 5.43 -13.48 -16.11
CA TRP A 157 4.85 -14.34 -17.16
C TRP A 157 3.41 -13.93 -17.50
N ILE A 158 2.55 -13.69 -16.50
CA ILE A 158 1.15 -13.27 -16.76
C ILE A 158 1.10 -11.91 -17.48
N LEU A 159 1.91 -10.93 -17.05
CA LEU A 159 1.94 -9.62 -17.68
C LEU A 159 2.48 -9.70 -19.12
N PHE A 160 3.40 -10.63 -19.38
CA PHE A 160 3.84 -10.94 -20.73
C PHE A 160 2.67 -11.47 -21.59
N GLU A 161 1.92 -12.47 -21.11
CA GLU A 161 0.74 -13.00 -21.83
C GLU A 161 -0.32 -11.92 -22.08
N ILE A 162 -0.61 -11.08 -21.06
CA ILE A 162 -1.54 -9.93 -21.18
C ILE A 162 -1.11 -8.99 -22.31
N ARG A 163 0.20 -8.73 -22.44
CA ARG A 163 0.70 -7.81 -23.46
C ARG A 163 0.70 -8.41 -24.86
N VAL A 164 0.95 -9.72 -24.98
CA VAL A 164 0.85 -10.47 -26.26
C VAL A 164 -0.60 -10.50 -26.75
N ASP A 165 -1.55 -10.82 -25.87
CA ASP A 165 -2.97 -10.91 -26.21
C ASP A 165 -3.64 -9.54 -26.37
N GLY A 166 -3.13 -8.51 -25.68
CA GLY A 166 -3.72 -7.16 -25.63
C GLY A 166 -3.64 -6.37 -26.94
N GLY A 167 -2.94 -6.84 -27.97
CA GLY A 167 -3.00 -6.35 -29.36
C GLY A 167 -2.52 -4.90 -29.65
N ILE A 168 -2.51 -4.01 -28.66
CA ILE A 168 -2.25 -2.58 -28.84
C ILE A 168 -0.74 -2.28 -28.92
N ALA A 169 0.08 -3.08 -28.24
CA ALA A 169 1.54 -3.00 -28.29
C ALA A 169 2.11 -3.19 -29.72
N PHE A 170 1.33 -3.76 -30.64
CA PHE A 170 1.76 -3.99 -32.02
C PHE A 170 1.62 -2.77 -32.94
N LEU A 171 0.77 -1.79 -32.60
CA LEU A 171 0.47 -0.64 -33.45
C LEU A 171 1.34 0.59 -33.15
N PHE A 172 2.02 0.60 -32.01
CA PHE A 172 2.83 1.72 -31.56
C PHE A 172 4.23 1.24 -31.17
N ARG A 173 5.27 1.71 -31.88
CA ARG A 173 6.66 1.54 -31.45
C ARG A 173 7.04 2.72 -30.54
N PRO A 174 7.10 2.54 -29.21
CA PRO A 174 7.46 3.61 -28.29
C PRO A 174 8.86 4.14 -28.56
N ASP A 175 8.97 5.47 -28.61
CA ASP A 175 10.27 6.15 -28.61
C ASP A 175 10.80 6.31 -27.18
N SER A 176 11.98 6.92 -27.03
CA SER A 176 12.61 7.10 -25.72
C SER A 176 11.74 7.88 -24.73
N LEU A 177 10.94 8.84 -25.20
CA LEU A 177 10.05 9.62 -24.35
C LEU A 177 8.88 8.75 -23.88
N SER A 178 8.24 8.01 -24.79
CA SER A 178 7.17 7.08 -24.44
C SER A 178 7.66 5.98 -23.49
N TRP A 179 8.86 5.43 -23.71
CA TRP A 179 9.47 4.49 -22.77
C TRP A 179 9.65 5.10 -21.38
N THR A 180 10.16 6.33 -21.31
CA THR A 180 10.33 7.03 -20.02
C THR A 180 9.00 7.18 -19.28
N ILE A 181 7.93 7.56 -20.00
CA ILE A 181 6.59 7.70 -19.43
C ILE A 181 6.09 6.36 -18.86
N LEU A 182 6.21 5.28 -19.65
CA LEU A 182 5.78 3.94 -19.24
C LEU A 182 6.59 3.43 -18.04
N PHE A 183 7.91 3.63 -18.02
CA PHE A 183 8.75 3.22 -16.90
C PHE A 183 8.39 3.95 -15.60
N LEU A 184 8.21 5.27 -15.66
CA LEU A 184 7.81 6.04 -14.48
C LEU A 184 6.44 5.61 -13.96
N GLY A 185 5.48 5.41 -14.87
CA GLY A 185 4.16 4.90 -14.53
C GLY A 185 4.21 3.51 -13.89
N GLY A 186 4.88 2.56 -14.57
CA GLY A 186 4.95 1.15 -14.15
C GLY A 186 5.71 0.91 -12.86
N LEU A 187 6.67 1.77 -12.50
CA LEU A 187 7.46 1.64 -11.25
C LEU A 187 6.78 2.31 -10.05
N ILE A 188 6.10 3.43 -10.24
CA ILE A 188 5.55 4.25 -9.14
C ILE A 188 4.06 3.96 -8.92
N GLY A 189 3.30 3.79 -10.01
CA GLY A 189 1.86 3.49 -9.99
C GLY A 189 1.46 2.35 -9.05
N PRO A 190 2.21 1.23 -9.00
CA PRO A 190 1.93 0.12 -8.10
C PRO A 190 1.75 0.50 -6.62
N VAL A 191 2.40 1.57 -6.12
CA VAL A 191 2.18 2.01 -4.73
C VAL A 191 0.70 2.33 -4.48
N ALA A 192 0.05 3.04 -5.40
CA ALA A 192 -1.37 3.38 -5.28
C ALA A 192 -2.24 2.13 -5.36
N GLU A 193 -1.95 1.28 -6.34
CA GLU A 193 -2.71 0.08 -6.62
C GLU A 193 -2.64 -0.91 -5.46
N GLU A 194 -1.46 -1.12 -4.88
CA GLU A 194 -1.32 -2.01 -3.73
C GLU A 194 -2.03 -1.45 -2.49
N VAL A 195 -1.96 -0.14 -2.23
CA VAL A 195 -2.73 0.47 -1.13
C VAL A 195 -4.24 0.28 -1.33
N VAL A 196 -4.76 0.53 -2.53
CA VAL A 196 -6.20 0.44 -2.80
C VAL A 196 -6.66 -1.02 -2.79
N PHE A 197 -6.03 -1.88 -3.57
CA PHE A 197 -6.52 -3.23 -3.85
C PHE A 197 -6.06 -4.27 -2.82
N ARG A 198 -4.96 -4.04 -2.10
CA ARG A 198 -4.41 -5.05 -1.16
C ARG A 198 -4.59 -4.64 0.30
N GLU A 199 -5.01 -3.40 0.57
CA GLU A 199 -5.29 -2.94 1.92
C GLU A 199 -6.71 -2.37 2.06
N LEU A 200 -7.07 -1.33 1.31
CA LEU A 200 -8.34 -0.61 1.52
C LEU A 200 -9.56 -1.45 1.12
N LEU A 201 -9.61 -1.94 -0.12
CA LEU A 201 -10.77 -2.71 -0.61
C LEU A 201 -11.00 -4.01 0.16
N PRO A 202 -9.98 -4.86 0.43
CA PRO A 202 -10.19 -6.05 1.24
C PRO A 202 -10.70 -5.75 2.65
N SER A 203 -10.31 -4.61 3.24
CA SER A 203 -10.72 -4.22 4.59
C SER A 203 -12.21 -3.83 4.71
N LEU A 204 -12.90 -3.58 3.60
CA LEU A 204 -14.35 -3.34 3.59
C LEU A 204 -15.16 -4.59 3.96
N PHE A 205 -14.56 -5.77 3.81
CA PHE A 205 -15.19 -7.07 4.13
C PHE A 205 -14.92 -7.53 5.56
N GLY A 206 -14.13 -6.78 6.35
CA GLY A 206 -13.73 -7.12 7.71
C GLY A 206 -12.30 -6.69 8.01
N GLY A 207 -11.85 -6.87 9.25
CA GLY A 207 -10.45 -6.59 9.62
C GLY A 207 -9.49 -7.39 8.75
N ALA A 208 -8.62 -6.71 8.00
CA ALA A 208 -7.62 -7.37 7.16
C ALA A 208 -6.61 -8.17 8.00
N PRO A 209 -6.08 -9.30 7.49
CA PRO A 209 -6.31 -9.87 6.15
C PRO A 209 -7.57 -10.75 6.04
N HIS A 210 -8.39 -10.54 4.99
CA HIS A 210 -9.62 -11.32 4.75
C HIS A 210 -9.62 -11.95 3.35
N TYR A 211 -9.50 -13.28 3.25
CA TYR A 211 -9.38 -14.01 1.97
C TYR A 211 -10.48 -13.67 0.96
N ALA A 212 -11.74 -13.62 1.41
CA ALA A 212 -12.86 -13.25 0.54
C ALA A 212 -12.77 -11.79 0.06
N GLY A 213 -12.25 -10.88 0.89
CA GLY A 213 -12.04 -9.49 0.52
C GLY A 213 -10.94 -9.34 -0.52
N HIS A 214 -9.86 -10.13 -0.41
CA HIS A 214 -8.81 -10.18 -1.41
C HIS A 214 -9.29 -10.77 -2.74
N PHE A 215 -10.11 -11.83 -2.71
CA PHE A 215 -10.71 -12.38 -3.93
C PHE A 215 -11.63 -11.36 -4.62
N ALA A 216 -12.52 -10.70 -3.88
CA ALA A 216 -13.38 -9.66 -4.42
C ALA A 216 -12.56 -8.48 -4.98
N SER A 217 -11.52 -8.07 -4.28
CA SER A 217 -10.60 -7.02 -4.74
C SER A 217 -9.87 -7.41 -6.03
N ALA A 218 -9.48 -8.67 -6.19
CA ALA A 218 -8.85 -9.18 -7.41
C ALA A 218 -9.80 -9.10 -8.62
N LEU A 219 -11.09 -9.39 -8.43
CA LEU A 219 -12.10 -9.21 -9.48
C LEU A 219 -12.26 -7.74 -9.87
N LEU A 220 -12.29 -6.83 -8.89
CA LEU A 220 -12.36 -5.39 -9.13
C LEU A 220 -11.10 -4.85 -9.81
N PHE A 221 -9.92 -5.34 -9.42
CA PHE A 221 -8.66 -5.02 -10.06
C PHE A 221 -8.70 -5.39 -11.54
N ALA A 222 -9.14 -6.60 -11.87
CA ALA A 222 -9.28 -7.03 -13.26
C ALA A 222 -10.27 -6.17 -14.04
N ALA A 223 -11.43 -5.84 -13.45
CA ALA A 223 -12.40 -4.95 -14.09
C ALA A 223 -11.85 -3.53 -14.32
N ALA A 224 -11.03 -3.01 -13.40
CA ALA A 224 -10.42 -1.68 -13.51
C ALA A 224 -9.42 -1.57 -14.67
N HIS A 225 -8.90 -2.71 -15.17
CA HIS A 225 -8.04 -2.76 -16.35
C HIS A 225 -8.83 -2.82 -17.67
N VAL A 226 -10.17 -2.80 -17.62
CA VAL A 226 -11.06 -2.78 -18.79
C VAL A 226 -10.67 -3.83 -19.84
N PRO A 227 -10.69 -5.12 -19.51
CA PRO A 227 -10.18 -6.16 -20.39
C PRO A 227 -11.09 -6.39 -21.59
N ASP A 228 -10.49 -6.51 -22.76
CA ASP A 228 -11.21 -6.70 -24.03
C ASP A 228 -11.65 -8.15 -24.29
N SER A 229 -11.25 -9.10 -23.42
CA SER A 229 -11.63 -10.52 -23.54
C SER A 229 -11.76 -11.21 -22.18
N PRO A 230 -12.50 -12.34 -22.11
CA PRO A 230 -12.56 -13.16 -20.89
C PRO A 230 -11.19 -13.70 -20.46
N THR A 231 -10.31 -14.02 -21.42
CA THR A 231 -8.93 -14.45 -21.13
C THR A 231 -8.14 -13.33 -20.46
N MET A 232 -8.21 -12.11 -21.00
CA MET A 232 -7.55 -10.94 -20.42
C MET A 232 -8.08 -10.66 -19.01
N PHE A 233 -9.40 -10.74 -18.80
CA PHE A 233 -9.98 -10.61 -17.47
C PHE A 233 -9.41 -11.65 -16.51
N PHE A 234 -9.38 -12.92 -16.92
CA PHE A 234 -8.85 -14.02 -16.10
C PHE A 234 -7.37 -13.83 -15.75
N LEU A 235 -6.54 -13.40 -16.71
CA LEU A 235 -5.13 -13.12 -16.49
C LEU A 235 -4.93 -11.98 -15.47
N HIS A 236 -5.71 -10.89 -15.55
CA HIS A 236 -5.65 -9.83 -14.55
C HIS A 236 -6.12 -10.27 -13.17
N VAL A 237 -7.15 -11.15 -13.09
CA VAL A 237 -7.55 -11.77 -11.82
C VAL A 237 -6.39 -12.57 -11.24
N LEU A 238 -5.72 -13.40 -12.05
CA LEU A 238 -4.61 -14.23 -11.59
C LEU A 238 -3.43 -13.38 -11.12
N ALA A 239 -3.05 -12.34 -11.87
CA ALA A 239 -2.06 -11.36 -11.45
C ALA A 239 -2.42 -10.74 -10.08
N ALA A 240 -3.69 -10.34 -9.91
CA ALA A 240 -4.14 -9.74 -8.68
C ALA A 240 -4.17 -10.70 -7.48
N LEU A 241 -4.44 -11.98 -7.74
CA LEU A 241 -4.40 -13.04 -6.73
C LEU A 241 -2.96 -13.35 -6.30
N ILE A 242 -1.97 -13.31 -7.20
CA ILE A 242 -0.55 -13.45 -6.83
C ILE A 242 -0.15 -12.35 -5.85
N LEU A 243 -0.46 -11.10 -6.17
CA LEU A 243 -0.15 -9.95 -5.30
C LEU A 243 -0.90 -10.01 -3.97
N SER A 244 -2.17 -10.45 -3.99
CA SER A 244 -2.93 -10.69 -2.75
C SER A 244 -2.32 -11.81 -1.92
N GLY A 245 -1.87 -12.90 -2.54
CA GLY A 245 -1.16 -14.00 -1.87
C GLY A 245 0.09 -13.51 -1.15
N LEU A 246 0.88 -12.64 -1.80
CA LEU A 246 2.03 -11.98 -1.16
C LEU A 246 1.63 -11.10 0.02
N ARG A 247 0.57 -10.29 -0.12
CA ARG A 247 0.07 -9.45 0.99
C ARG A 247 -0.34 -10.29 2.20
N LEU A 248 -1.00 -11.41 1.95
CA LEU A 248 -1.45 -12.36 2.98
C LEU A 248 -0.27 -13.06 3.64
N ASN A 249 0.72 -13.51 2.87
CA ASN A 249 1.89 -14.24 3.38
C ASN A 249 2.87 -13.33 4.15
N THR A 250 3.06 -12.10 3.67
CA THR A 250 4.08 -11.20 4.25
C THR A 250 3.55 -10.29 5.35
N ASP A 251 2.22 -10.21 5.48
CA ASP A 251 1.47 -9.27 6.33
C ASP A 251 1.84 -7.78 6.07
N GLY A 252 2.19 -7.45 4.82
CA GLY A 252 2.59 -6.10 4.44
C GLY A 252 2.40 -5.81 2.95
N LEU A 253 2.57 -4.54 2.58
CA LEU A 253 2.51 -4.03 1.21
C LEU A 253 3.89 -3.89 0.56
N PHE A 254 4.99 -3.95 1.32
CA PHE A 254 6.34 -3.82 0.76
C PHE A 254 6.60 -4.82 -0.39
N TRP A 255 6.45 -6.12 -0.12
CA TRP A 255 6.71 -7.15 -1.12
C TRP A 255 5.75 -7.12 -2.32
N PRO A 256 4.41 -7.04 -2.13
CA PRO A 256 3.50 -6.83 -3.25
C PRO A 256 3.88 -5.64 -4.13
N THR A 257 4.23 -4.50 -3.52
CA THR A 257 4.59 -3.27 -4.26
C THR A 257 5.87 -3.45 -5.07
N VAL A 258 6.92 -4.02 -4.46
CA VAL A 258 8.20 -4.27 -5.13
C VAL A 258 8.03 -5.27 -6.27
N VAL A 259 7.34 -6.39 -6.01
CA VAL A 259 7.09 -7.44 -7.01
C VAL A 259 6.29 -6.88 -8.19
N HIS A 260 5.25 -6.10 -7.91
CA HIS A 260 4.44 -5.46 -8.93
C HIS A 260 5.27 -4.48 -9.78
N ALA A 261 5.98 -3.55 -9.14
CA ALA A 261 6.83 -2.58 -9.85
C ALA A 261 7.92 -3.25 -10.69
N THR A 262 8.59 -4.26 -10.14
CA THR A 262 9.64 -5.00 -10.86
C THR A 262 9.10 -5.81 -12.02
N ALA A 263 7.92 -6.43 -11.90
CA ALA A 263 7.28 -7.15 -13.00
C ALA A 263 6.87 -6.19 -14.12
N ASN A 264 6.27 -5.04 -13.80
CA ASN A 264 5.95 -3.99 -14.77
C ASN A 264 7.22 -3.51 -15.49
N GLY A 265 8.27 -3.17 -14.75
CA GLY A 265 9.55 -2.77 -15.31
C GLY A 265 10.21 -3.87 -16.16
N GLY A 266 10.07 -5.13 -15.75
CA GLY A 266 10.58 -6.30 -16.46
C GLY A 266 9.94 -6.48 -17.84
N VAL A 267 8.60 -6.43 -17.92
CA VAL A 267 7.90 -6.49 -19.21
C VAL A 267 8.32 -5.33 -20.13
N LEU A 268 8.47 -4.12 -19.57
CA LEU A 268 8.94 -2.96 -20.35
C LEU A 268 10.39 -3.16 -20.87
N LEU A 269 11.31 -3.67 -20.04
CA LEU A 269 12.71 -3.90 -20.42
C LEU A 269 12.88 -4.97 -21.48
N LEU A 270 12.03 -5.99 -21.47
CA LEU A 270 12.06 -7.04 -22.49
C LEU A 270 11.68 -6.49 -23.89
N GLY A 271 11.20 -5.24 -23.98
CA GLY A 271 10.84 -4.60 -25.25
C GLY A 271 9.61 -5.21 -25.92
N ILE A 272 8.88 -6.02 -25.16
CA ILE A 272 7.68 -6.75 -25.56
C ILE A 272 6.51 -6.00 -25.01
#